data_AF-M4BSL0-F1
#
_entry.id   AF-M4BSL0-F1
#
_cell.length_a   1.000
_cell.length_b   1.000
_cell.length_c   1.000
_cell.angle_alpha   90.00
_cell.angle_beta   90.00
_cell.angle_gamma   90.00
#
_symmetry.space_group_name_H-M   'P 1'
#
loop_
_entity.id
_entity.type
_entity.pdbx_description
1 polymer ?
#
loop_
_entity_poly.entity_id
_entity_poly.type
_entity_poly.pdbx_seq_one_letter_code
_entity_poly.pdbx_strand_id
1 'polypeptide(L)'
;MGPMSEMPLAVRTKKEQLGIDLSFLLPRVALSADLFDPLCKCIGVLDSDSATMGTAYAYFLYMLDHLNGVIPDYDGQCEHAIQSLLYRCKRVYNLVHVLAFFCDAYYSKLSLNLTRHHGALIVELGMGNLRLQCRTALTLMDRWHDDVDGAELLDQFL
;
A
#
# COMPACT_ATOMS: atom_id res chain seq x y z
N MET A 1 -33.17 65.35 31.96
CA MET A 1 -32.40 64.41 32.83
C MET A 1 -32.76 63.00 32.38
N GLY A 2 -31.76 62.21 31.98
CA GLY A 2 -31.87 60.95 31.21
C GLY A 2 -32.32 59.72 32.03
N PRO A 3 -32.03 58.46 31.62
CA PRO A 3 -30.95 58.05 30.71
C PRO A 3 -31.37 57.12 29.53
N MET A 4 -30.36 56.86 28.69
CA MET A 4 -30.22 55.80 27.68
C MET A 4 -30.85 54.46 28.11
N SER A 5 -31.57 53.82 27.19
CA SER A 5 -31.80 52.38 27.25
C SER A 5 -31.07 51.74 26.07
N GLU A 6 -30.11 50.91 26.45
CA GLU A 6 -29.17 50.18 25.63
C GLU A 6 -29.87 49.17 24.71
N MET A 7 -29.30 48.96 23.52
CA MET A 7 -29.53 47.76 22.71
C MET A 7 -29.27 46.50 23.53
N PRO A 8 -29.87 45.37 23.13
CA PRO A 8 -29.10 44.13 23.05
C PRO A 8 -28.68 43.89 21.61
N LEU A 9 -27.37 43.94 21.39
CA LEU A 9 -26.69 43.36 20.23
C LEU A 9 -27.25 41.96 20.00
N ALA A 10 -27.91 41.76 18.85
CA ALA A 10 -28.08 40.43 18.30
C ALA A 10 -26.67 39.86 18.08
N VAL A 11 -26.28 38.91 18.92
CA VAL A 11 -25.11 38.06 18.76
C VAL A 11 -25.30 37.30 17.46
N ARG A 12 -24.87 37.90 16.34
CA ARG A 12 -24.57 37.18 15.12
C ARG A 12 -23.48 36.19 15.47
N THR A 13 -23.89 34.93 15.65
CA THR A 13 -22.97 33.80 15.69
C THR A 13 -22.10 33.87 14.43
N LYS A 14 -20.78 33.93 14.64
CA LYS A 14 -19.71 34.09 13.65
C LYS A 14 -19.67 33.06 12.50
N LYS A 15 -20.70 32.25 12.29
CA LYS A 15 -20.70 31.14 11.33
C LYS A 15 -21.03 31.56 9.89
N GLU A 16 -21.45 32.80 9.65
CA GLU A 16 -21.90 33.27 8.32
C GLU A 16 -21.00 34.33 7.68
N GLN A 17 -19.79 34.58 8.20
CA GLN A 17 -18.88 35.62 7.68
C GLN A 17 -17.64 35.12 6.92
N LEU A 18 -17.50 33.81 6.71
CA LEU A 18 -16.64 33.29 5.65
C LEU A 18 -17.46 32.30 4.84
N GLY A 19 -17.95 32.76 3.68
CA GLY A 19 -18.52 31.91 2.63
C GLY A 19 -17.45 31.03 1.99
N ILE A 20 -16.78 30.21 2.80
CA ILE A 20 -15.97 29.10 2.33
C ILE A 20 -16.87 27.88 2.42
N ASP A 21 -17.44 27.51 1.28
CA ASP A 21 -18.15 26.25 1.15
C ASP A 21 -17.12 25.10 1.23
N LEU A 22 -16.97 24.55 2.44
CA LEU A 22 -16.11 23.39 2.73
C LEU A 22 -16.67 22.08 2.15
N SER A 23 -17.86 22.08 1.54
CA SER A 23 -18.44 20.88 0.92
C SER A 23 -17.55 20.31 -0.18
N PHE A 24 -16.74 21.14 -0.85
CA PHE A 24 -15.77 20.69 -1.86
C PHE A 24 -14.52 20.01 -1.27
N LEU A 25 -14.22 20.26 0.02
CA LEU A 25 -13.08 19.67 0.72
C LEU A 25 -13.40 18.30 1.32
N LEU A 26 -14.65 18.06 1.72
CA LEU A 26 -15.09 16.79 2.31
C LEU A 26 -14.80 15.56 1.42
N PRO A 27 -15.11 15.56 0.11
CA PRO A 27 -14.75 14.46 -0.79
C PRO A 27 -13.24 14.27 -0.91
N ARG A 28 -12.47 15.37 -0.96
CA ARG A 28 -11.00 15.31 -1.06
C ARG A 28 -10.34 14.77 0.20
N VAL A 29 -10.89 15.09 1.37
CA VAL A 29 -10.39 14.59 2.66
C VAL A 29 -10.76 13.12 2.83
N ALA A 30 -11.99 12.71 2.50
CA ALA A 30 -12.39 11.30 2.48
C ALA A 30 -11.51 10.48 1.53
N LEU A 31 -11.27 10.98 0.31
CA LEU A 31 -10.39 10.36 -0.68
C LEU A 31 -8.95 10.21 -0.18
N SER A 32 -8.45 11.22 0.52
CA SER A 32 -7.12 11.13 1.12
C SER A 32 -7.07 10.07 2.21
N ALA A 33 -8.11 9.94 3.04
CA ALA A 33 -8.19 8.91 4.06
C ALA A 33 -8.24 7.51 3.45
N ASP A 34 -9.01 7.30 2.38
CA ASP A 34 -9.13 6.02 1.69
C ASP A 34 -7.81 5.58 1.03
N LEU A 35 -6.94 6.51 0.66
CA LEU A 35 -5.60 6.22 0.12
C LEU A 35 -4.54 6.08 1.22
N PHE A 36 -4.58 6.92 2.26
CA PHE A 36 -3.57 6.96 3.31
C PHE A 36 -3.77 5.90 4.39
N ASP A 37 -5.01 5.53 4.72
CA ASP A 37 -5.29 4.50 5.72
C ASP A 37 -4.62 3.14 5.41
N PRO A 38 -4.77 2.55 4.19
CA PRO A 38 -4.07 1.32 3.85
C PRO A 38 -2.54 1.49 3.89
N LEU A 39 -2.01 2.63 3.45
CA LEU A 39 -0.57 2.93 3.53
C LEU A 39 -0.08 2.94 4.99
N CYS A 40 -0.77 3.64 5.88
CA CYS A 40 -0.43 3.75 7.29
C CYS A 40 -0.48 2.38 8.00
N LYS A 41 -1.49 1.56 7.70
CA LYS A 41 -1.58 0.18 8.21
C LYS A 41 -0.37 -0.64 7.77
N CYS A 42 0.03 -0.49 6.52
CA CYS A 42 1.15 -1.25 5.99
C CYS A 42 2.48 -0.81 6.58
N ILE A 43 2.70 0.49 6.77
CA ILE A 43 3.87 1.00 7.50
C ILE A 43 3.91 0.39 8.90
N GLY A 44 2.79 0.41 9.64
CA GLY A 44 2.74 -0.18 10.97
C GLY A 44 3.03 -1.69 10.99
N VAL A 45 2.64 -2.43 9.96
CA VAL A 45 2.98 -3.86 9.82
C VAL A 45 4.46 -4.05 9.48
N LEU A 46 5.01 -3.25 8.56
CA LEU A 46 6.41 -3.36 8.11
C LEU A 46 7.41 -2.90 9.16
N ASP A 47 7.04 -1.94 10.01
CA ASP A 47 7.83 -1.46 11.14
C ASP A 47 7.77 -2.41 12.35
N SER A 48 6.94 -3.46 12.30
CA SER A 48 6.85 -4.44 13.38
C SER A 48 8.04 -5.41 13.35
N ASP A 49 8.48 -5.86 14.53
CA ASP A 49 9.57 -6.84 14.67
C ASP A 49 9.27 -8.20 14.02
N SER A 50 8.01 -8.45 13.65
CA SER A 50 7.56 -9.67 12.97
C SER A 50 7.55 -9.56 11.45
N ALA A 51 7.87 -8.39 10.88
CA ALA A 51 7.87 -8.20 9.44
C ALA A 51 8.92 -9.10 8.77
N THR A 52 8.48 -9.91 7.81
CA THR A 52 9.37 -10.76 7.01
C THR A 52 9.49 -10.22 5.58
N MET A 53 10.44 -10.73 4.81
CA MET A 53 10.50 -10.45 3.37
C MET A 53 9.19 -10.84 2.65
N GLY A 54 8.48 -11.88 3.14
CA GLY A 54 7.16 -12.27 2.64
C GLY A 54 6.08 -11.25 2.98
N THR A 55 6.14 -10.66 4.18
CA THR A 55 5.25 -9.57 4.61
C THR A 55 5.40 -8.35 3.72
N ALA A 56 6.64 -8.03 3.36
CA ALA A 56 6.96 -6.96 2.44
C ALA A 56 6.27 -7.20 1.08
N TYR A 57 6.36 -8.42 0.52
CA TYR A 57 5.70 -8.72 -0.76
C TYR A 57 4.17 -8.65 -0.66
N ALA A 58 3.61 -9.20 0.43
CA ALA A 58 2.17 -9.17 0.71
C ALA A 58 1.63 -7.74 0.82
N TYR A 59 2.43 -6.79 1.31
CA TYR A 59 2.07 -5.37 1.34
C TYR A 59 1.78 -4.81 -0.05
N PHE A 60 2.64 -5.09 -1.04
CA PHE A 60 2.41 -4.59 -2.41
C PHE A 60 1.16 -5.20 -3.03
N LEU A 61 0.87 -6.46 -2.73
CA LEU A 61 -0.36 -7.10 -3.15
C LEU A 61 -1.59 -6.45 -2.53
N TYR A 62 -1.55 -6.19 -1.23
CA TYR A 62 -2.64 -5.52 -0.51
C TYR A 62 -2.90 -4.11 -1.05
N MET A 63 -1.84 -3.32 -1.27
CA MET A 63 -1.98 -1.98 -1.85
C MET A 63 -2.53 -2.03 -3.27
N LEU A 64 -2.08 -2.98 -4.09
CA LEU A 64 -2.56 -3.12 -5.46
C LEU A 64 -4.04 -3.55 -5.50
N ASP A 65 -4.44 -4.49 -4.63
CA ASP A 65 -5.83 -4.92 -4.46
C ASP A 65 -6.72 -3.75 -4.02
N HIS A 66 -6.27 -3.00 -3.00
CA HIS A 66 -6.98 -1.81 -2.51
C HIS A 66 -7.12 -0.75 -3.58
N LEU A 67 -6.04 -0.44 -4.31
CA LEU A 67 -6.08 0.50 -5.42
C LEU A 67 -7.05 0.02 -6.50
N ASN A 68 -7.09 -1.27 -6.85
CA ASN A 68 -8.06 -1.79 -7.82
C ASN A 68 -9.52 -1.73 -7.31
N GLY A 69 -9.75 -1.86 -6.00
CA GLY A 69 -11.09 -1.85 -5.39
C GLY A 69 -11.71 -0.47 -5.19
N VAL A 70 -10.89 0.57 -5.03
CA VAL A 70 -11.35 1.97 -4.82
C VAL A 70 -11.73 2.69 -6.12
N ILE A 71 -11.42 2.12 -7.30
CA ILE A 71 -11.60 2.77 -8.62
C ILE A 71 -12.88 2.29 -9.31
N PRO A 72 -14.01 2.92 -9.02
CA PRO A 72 -14.88 3.28 -10.16
C PRO A 72 -14.74 4.76 -10.55
N ASP A 73 -14.22 5.62 -9.66
CA ASP A 73 -14.44 7.07 -9.76
C ASP A 73 -13.22 7.91 -10.18
N TYR A 74 -12.03 7.32 -10.38
CA TYR A 74 -10.77 8.08 -10.53
C TYR A 74 -9.88 7.58 -11.67
N ASP A 75 -10.34 7.78 -12.90
CA ASP A 75 -9.79 7.17 -14.13
C ASP A 75 -8.38 7.67 -14.56
N GLY A 76 -7.71 8.53 -13.76
CA GLY A 76 -6.37 9.04 -14.09
C GLY A 76 -5.35 9.07 -12.95
N GLN A 77 -5.78 9.30 -11.71
CA GLN A 77 -4.85 9.32 -10.57
C GLN A 77 -4.51 7.91 -10.09
N CYS A 78 -5.44 6.96 -10.24
CA CYS A 78 -5.19 5.62 -9.73
C CYS A 78 -4.27 4.80 -10.64
N GLU A 79 -4.37 4.97 -11.96
CA GLU A 79 -3.41 4.35 -12.88
C GLU A 79 -1.98 4.82 -12.56
N HIS A 80 -1.80 6.13 -12.33
CA HIS A 80 -0.51 6.66 -11.91
C HIS A 80 -0.04 6.10 -10.55
N ALA A 81 -0.95 5.94 -9.59
CA ALA A 81 -0.64 5.34 -8.29
C ALA A 81 -0.22 3.87 -8.41
N ILE A 82 -0.94 3.08 -9.22
CA ILE A 82 -0.62 1.69 -9.52
C ILE A 82 0.74 1.59 -10.22
N GLN A 83 0.99 2.41 -11.24
CA GLN A 83 2.29 2.44 -11.92
C GLN A 83 3.42 2.82 -10.96
N SER A 84 3.20 3.81 -10.09
CA SER A 84 4.15 4.22 -9.05
C SER A 84 4.44 3.09 -8.06
N LEU A 85 3.40 2.37 -7.63
CA LEU A 85 3.51 1.22 -6.75
C LEU A 85 4.33 0.10 -7.39
N LEU A 86 4.01 -0.27 -8.64
CA LEU A 86 4.74 -1.32 -9.37
C LEU A 86 6.19 -0.93 -9.65
N TYR A 87 6.46 0.34 -9.95
CA TYR A 87 7.82 0.85 -10.10
C TYR A 87 8.61 0.75 -8.79
N ARG A 88 8.00 1.09 -7.66
CA ARG A 88 8.63 0.94 -6.33
C ARG A 88 8.87 -0.51 -5.97
N CYS A 89 7.91 -1.40 -6.27
CA CYS A 89 8.06 -2.84 -6.10
C CYS A 89 9.31 -3.34 -6.83
N LYS A 90 9.47 -2.98 -8.11
CA LYS A 90 10.63 -3.38 -8.93
C LYS A 90 11.99 -2.94 -8.38
N ARG A 91 12.03 -1.84 -7.63
CA ARG A 91 13.27 -1.30 -7.05
C ARG A 91 13.64 -1.88 -5.70
N VAL A 92 12.65 -2.31 -4.93
CA VAL A 92 12.85 -2.81 -3.56
C VAL A 92 12.90 -4.34 -3.53
N TYR A 93 12.19 -5.01 -4.45
CA TYR A 93 11.99 -6.45 -4.38
C TYR A 93 12.92 -7.22 -5.30
N ASN A 94 13.45 -8.30 -4.75
CA ASN A 94 14.18 -9.32 -5.48
C ASN A 94 13.46 -10.68 -5.36
N LEU A 95 14.03 -11.71 -6.00
CA LEU A 95 13.43 -13.05 -6.06
C LEU A 95 13.26 -13.72 -4.68
N VAL A 96 14.06 -13.33 -3.68
CA VAL A 96 13.97 -13.90 -2.32
C VAL A 96 12.69 -13.46 -1.62
N HIS A 97 12.22 -12.24 -1.84
CA HIS A 97 10.96 -11.77 -1.28
C HIS A 97 9.76 -12.55 -1.85
N VAL A 98 9.79 -12.82 -3.16
CA VAL A 98 8.76 -13.62 -3.85
C VAL A 98 8.77 -15.05 -3.30
N LEU A 99 9.96 -15.63 -3.13
CA LEU A 99 10.12 -16.97 -2.56
C LEU A 99 9.62 -17.02 -1.11
N ALA A 100 10.01 -16.06 -0.27
CA ALA A 100 9.58 -15.98 1.12
C ALA A 100 8.05 -15.88 1.22
N PHE A 101 7.42 -15.03 0.42
CA PHE A 101 5.97 -14.94 0.33
C PHE A 101 5.32 -16.25 -0.12
N PHE A 102 5.87 -16.90 -1.15
CA PHE A 102 5.30 -18.12 -1.70
C PHE A 102 5.38 -19.30 -0.73
N CYS A 103 6.46 -19.38 0.03
CA CYS A 103 6.70 -20.44 1.01
C CYS A 103 5.94 -20.22 2.33
N ASP A 104 5.45 -19.01 2.59
CA ASP A 104 4.73 -18.71 3.82
C ASP A 104 3.25 -19.17 3.75
N ALA A 105 2.92 -20.17 4.57
CA ALA A 105 1.59 -20.72 4.66
C ALA A 105 0.53 -19.67 5.07
N TYR A 106 0.91 -18.64 5.82
CA TYR A 106 0.03 -17.56 6.23
C TYR A 106 -0.53 -16.80 5.01
N TYR A 107 0.30 -16.53 4.00
CA TYR A 107 -0.10 -15.78 2.81
C TYR A 107 -0.71 -16.64 1.70
N SER A 108 -0.70 -17.97 1.83
CA SER A 108 -1.25 -18.89 0.82
C SER A 108 -2.71 -18.56 0.45
N LYS A 109 -3.53 -18.24 1.46
CA LYS A 109 -4.96 -17.89 1.27
C LYS A 109 -5.12 -16.53 0.59
N LEU A 110 -4.28 -15.55 0.93
CA LEU A 110 -4.25 -14.24 0.28
C LEU A 110 -3.94 -14.39 -1.21
N SER A 111 -2.85 -15.09 -1.55
CA SER A 111 -2.45 -15.35 -2.93
C SER A 111 -3.56 -16.03 -3.74
N LEU A 112 -4.18 -17.07 -3.16
CA LEU A 112 -5.26 -17.80 -3.80
C LEU A 112 -6.49 -16.91 -4.05
N ASN A 113 -6.88 -16.09 -3.07
CA ASN A 113 -8.02 -15.21 -3.19
C ASN A 113 -7.79 -14.14 -4.26
N LEU A 114 -6.65 -13.45 -4.23
CA LEU A 114 -6.32 -12.42 -5.22
C LEU A 114 -6.26 -13.02 -6.63
N THR A 115 -5.67 -14.21 -6.77
CA THR A 115 -5.64 -14.93 -8.06
C THR A 115 -7.04 -15.25 -8.57
N ARG A 116 -7.98 -15.61 -7.68
CA ARG A 116 -9.38 -15.89 -8.05
C ARG A 116 -10.14 -14.62 -8.46
N HIS A 117 -9.90 -13.50 -7.77
CA HIS A 117 -10.61 -12.24 -8.01
C HIS A 117 -10.09 -11.48 -9.21
N HIS A 118 -8.77 -11.42 -9.40
CA HIS A 118 -8.14 -10.56 -10.42
C HIS A 118 -7.28 -11.33 -11.44
N GLY A 119 -7.17 -12.66 -11.30
CA GLY A 119 -6.29 -13.49 -12.12
C GLY A 119 -4.84 -13.51 -11.62
N ALA A 120 -4.01 -14.33 -12.26
CA ALA A 120 -2.62 -14.54 -11.82
C ALA A 120 -1.74 -13.29 -11.92
N LEU A 121 -2.04 -12.36 -12.82
CA LEU A 121 -1.23 -11.16 -13.04
C LEU A 121 -1.14 -10.25 -11.81
N ILE A 122 -2.17 -10.22 -10.96
CA ILE A 122 -2.15 -9.39 -9.75
C ILE A 122 -1.08 -9.88 -8.77
N VAL A 123 -0.96 -11.20 -8.61
CA VAL A 123 0.01 -11.80 -7.69
C VAL A 123 1.42 -11.79 -8.26
N GLU A 124 1.57 -11.59 -9.57
CA GLU A 124 2.87 -11.49 -10.23
C GLU A 124 3.49 -10.10 -10.13
N LEU A 125 2.72 -9.05 -9.76
CA LEU A 125 3.17 -7.66 -9.63
C LEU A 125 3.96 -7.13 -10.85
N GLY A 126 3.65 -7.64 -12.05
CA GLY A 126 4.36 -7.28 -13.28
C GLY A 126 5.83 -7.75 -13.33
N MET A 127 6.21 -8.71 -12.47
CA MET A 127 7.53 -9.36 -12.41
C MET A 127 7.56 -10.71 -13.16
N GLY A 128 6.43 -11.12 -13.73
CA GLY A 128 6.27 -12.36 -14.48
C GLY A 128 5.93 -13.56 -13.60
N ASN A 129 6.01 -14.77 -14.16
CA ASN A 129 5.45 -15.96 -13.53
C ASN A 129 6.03 -16.25 -12.14
N LEU A 130 5.17 -16.28 -11.11
CA LEU A 130 5.59 -16.41 -9.72
C LEU A 130 6.30 -17.73 -9.42
N ARG A 131 5.86 -18.85 -10.02
CA ARG A 131 6.53 -20.15 -9.86
C ARG A 131 7.91 -20.16 -10.50
N LEU A 132 8.06 -19.53 -11.67
CA LEU A 132 9.37 -19.39 -12.32
C LEU A 132 10.31 -18.55 -11.45
N GLN A 133 9.84 -17.41 -10.93
CA GLN A 133 10.61 -16.57 -10.01
C GLN A 133 11.10 -17.36 -8.78
N CYS A 134 10.23 -18.16 -8.15
CA CYS A 134 10.61 -19.00 -7.01
C CYS A 134 11.64 -20.07 -7.38
N ARG A 135 11.48 -20.73 -8.54
CA ARG A 135 12.47 -21.71 -9.02
C ARG A 135 13.82 -21.07 -9.28
N THR A 136 13.84 -19.89 -9.92
CA THR A 136 15.07 -19.14 -10.15
C THR A 136 15.73 -18.74 -8.84
N ALA A 137 14.96 -18.27 -7.85
CA ALA A 137 15.47 -17.96 -6.51
C ALA A 137 16.18 -19.18 -5.88
N LEU A 138 15.50 -20.34 -5.86
CA LEU A 138 16.06 -21.57 -5.31
C LEU A 138 17.34 -22.00 -6.03
N THR A 139 17.38 -21.94 -7.36
CA THR A 139 18.59 -22.27 -8.14
C THR A 139 19.75 -21.32 -7.84
N LEU A 140 19.48 -20.03 -7.61
CA LEU A 140 20.54 -19.08 -7.25
C LEU A 140 21.07 -19.36 -5.84
N MET A 141 20.18 -19.64 -4.89
CA MET A 141 20.58 -19.98 -3.51
C MET A 141 21.37 -21.28 -3.44
N ASP A 142 20.98 -22.30 -4.21
CA ASP A 142 21.67 -23.60 -4.30
C ASP A 142 23.11 -23.43 -4.82
N ARG A 143 23.29 -22.68 -5.91
CA ARG A 143 24.62 -22.37 -6.45
C ARG A 143 25.52 -21.63 -5.48
N TRP A 144 24.95 -20.77 -4.63
CA TRP A 144 25.72 -19.99 -3.67
C TRP A 144 26.05 -20.77 -2.40
N HIS A 145 25.24 -21.78 -2.06
CA HIS A 145 25.55 -22.72 -0.98
C HIS A 145 26.84 -23.51 -1.26
N ASP A 146 27.17 -23.75 -2.53
CA ASP A 146 28.40 -24.44 -2.93
C ASP A 146 29.65 -23.53 -2.93
N ASP A 147 29.48 -22.20 -2.95
CA ASP A 147 30.56 -21.23 -3.19
C ASP A 147 30.84 -20.24 -2.02
N VAL A 148 29.94 -20.02 -1.04
CA VAL A 148 30.08 -18.92 -0.06
C VAL A 148 29.56 -19.25 1.35
N ASP A 149 30.28 -18.77 2.39
CA ASP A 149 29.83 -18.79 3.80
C ASP A 149 28.54 -17.96 3.96
N GLY A 150 27.49 -18.55 4.56
CA GLY A 150 26.11 -18.04 4.50
C GLY A 150 25.84 -16.61 5.05
N ALA A 151 26.83 -15.93 5.61
CA ALA A 151 26.76 -14.54 6.07
C ALA A 151 26.89 -13.51 4.93
N GLU A 152 27.67 -13.76 3.88
CA GLU A 152 27.76 -12.87 2.71
C GLU A 152 26.50 -12.92 1.82
N LEU A 153 25.73 -14.00 1.96
CA LEU A 153 24.47 -14.26 1.26
C LEU A 153 23.39 -13.22 1.62
N LEU A 154 23.38 -12.70 2.85
CA LEU A 154 22.40 -11.70 3.30
C LEU A 154 22.74 -10.28 2.82
N ASP A 155 24.02 -9.97 2.65
CA ASP A 155 24.49 -8.62 2.30
C ASP A 155 24.26 -8.27 0.81
N GLN A 156 24.07 -9.29 -0.05
CA GLN A 156 23.73 -9.09 -1.48
C GLN A 156 22.22 -9.09 -1.77
N PHE A 157 21.39 -9.44 -0.77
CA PHE A 157 19.93 -9.43 -0.89
C PHE A 157 19.25 -8.27 -0.14
N LEU A 158 20.01 -7.48 0.63
CA LEU A 158 19.61 -6.21 1.27
C LEU A 158 20.05 -5.00 0.43
#